data_AF-A0A8H3IH09-F1
#
_entry.id   AF-A0A8H3IH09-F1
#
_cell.length_a   1.000
_cell.length_b   1.000
_cell.length_c   1.000
_cell.angle_alpha   90.00
_cell.angle_beta   90.00
_cell.angle_gamma   90.00
#
_symmetry.space_group_name_H-M   'P 1'
#
loop_
_entity.id
_entity.type
_entity.pdbx_description
1 polymer ?
#
loop_
_entity_poly.entity_id
_entity_poly.type
_entity_poly.pdbx_seq_one_letter_code
_entity_poly.pdbx_strand_id
1 'polypeptide(L)'
;MSENGTYPHEITNPEDWEYILSNPLLQYQMRPVCQGLYDMVVVRRKNGDALRNIFKAYPNLLGRRVQNPFSKEPNKDDVWLCRERTEDLIFSSSGETYLPKSMEGVIELCPFINAALIIERGEAGKALLAESEEAATCEEQKQKLLDDSWRSVQSTKEICPVRQGT
;
A
#
# COMPACT_ATOMS: atom_id res chain seq x y z
N MET A 1 8.78 -13.06 6.49
CA MET A 1 8.68 -13.19 7.96
C MET A 1 10.03 -13.32 8.69
N SER A 2 11.19 -13.24 8.01
CA SER A 2 12.50 -13.45 8.66
C SER A 2 13.04 -12.23 9.42
N GLU A 3 12.66 -11.00 9.04
CA GLU A 3 13.31 -9.80 9.57
C GLU A 3 12.68 -9.22 10.85
N ASN A 4 11.41 -9.53 11.11
CA ASN A 4 10.66 -8.94 12.23
C ASN A 4 10.38 -9.91 13.38
N GLY A 5 10.85 -11.17 13.27
CA GLY A 5 10.54 -12.24 14.21
C GLY A 5 9.07 -12.70 14.13
N THR A 6 8.71 -13.69 14.95
CA THR A 6 7.33 -14.10 15.16
C THR A 6 6.60 -13.01 15.94
N TYR A 7 5.52 -12.47 15.40
CA TYR A 7 4.65 -11.58 16.17
C TYR A 7 3.86 -12.43 17.17
N PRO A 8 3.79 -12.06 18.45
CA PRO A 8 2.89 -12.72 19.38
C PRO A 8 1.46 -12.43 18.93
N HIS A 9 0.81 -13.43 18.33
CA HIS A 9 -0.61 -13.40 18.05
C HIS A 9 -1.33 -13.96 19.27
N GLU A 10 -2.32 -13.23 19.77
CA GLU A 10 -3.27 -13.83 20.72
C GLU A 10 -4.12 -14.84 19.96
N ILE A 11 -4.37 -15.99 20.57
CA ILE A 11 -5.25 -17.02 20.01
C ILE A 11 -6.64 -16.40 19.92
N THR A 12 -7.18 -16.31 18.70
CA THR A 12 -8.54 -15.85 18.46
C THR A 12 -9.55 -16.95 18.79
N ASN A 13 -10.84 -16.62 18.88
CA ASN A 13 -11.87 -17.65 18.93
C ASN A 13 -11.78 -18.52 17.67
N PRO A 14 -12.15 -19.82 17.72
CA PRO A 14 -12.10 -20.70 16.56
C PRO A 14 -12.84 -20.17 15.32
N GLU A 15 -13.87 -19.35 15.53
CA GLU A 15 -14.66 -18.69 14.48
C GLU A 15 -13.90 -17.56 13.77
N ASP A 16 -12.86 -16.99 14.39
CA ASP A 16 -12.05 -15.88 13.91
C ASP A 16 -10.64 -16.33 13.50
N TRP A 17 -10.50 -17.58 13.05
CA TRP A 17 -9.19 -18.22 12.79
C TRP A 17 -8.33 -17.50 11.74
N GLU A 18 -8.96 -16.76 10.81
CA GLU A 18 -8.28 -15.98 9.76
C GLU A 18 -7.76 -14.63 10.27
N TYR A 19 -8.24 -14.20 11.44
CA TYR A 19 -7.97 -12.88 11.96
C TYR A 19 -6.85 -12.90 13.00
N ILE A 20 -6.18 -11.77 13.09
CA ILE A 20 -5.16 -11.48 14.08
C ILE A 20 -5.73 -10.49 15.08
N LEU A 21 -5.68 -10.87 16.36
CA LEU A 21 -5.96 -9.96 17.46
C LEU A 21 -4.75 -9.04 17.68
N SER A 22 -5.02 -7.74 17.69
CA SER A 22 -4.05 -6.74 18.08
C SER A 22 -3.83 -6.79 19.59
N ASN A 23 -2.70 -7.36 20.04
CA ASN A 23 -2.37 -7.40 21.46
C ASN A 23 -2.03 -5.99 22.00
N PRO A 24 -2.75 -5.47 23.01
CA PRO A 24 -2.48 -4.16 23.60
C PRO A 24 -1.08 -4.02 24.21
N LEU A 25 -0.42 -5.11 24.60
CA LEU A 25 0.97 -5.10 25.08
C LEU A 25 1.98 -4.87 23.95
N LEU A 26 1.60 -5.16 22.71
CA LEU A 26 2.43 -4.96 21.52
C LEU A 26 2.26 -3.57 20.89
N GLN A 27 1.18 -2.84 21.22
CA GLN A 27 0.80 -1.50 20.71
C GLN A 27 1.25 -1.26 19.28
N TYR A 28 0.81 -2.12 18.37
CA TYR A 28 0.89 -1.81 16.96
C TYR A 28 -0.01 -0.61 16.68
N GLN A 29 0.44 0.27 15.80
CA GLN A 29 -0.41 1.33 15.28
C GLN A 29 -0.92 0.89 13.92
N MET A 30 -2.22 0.63 13.83
CA MET A 30 -2.90 0.42 12.55
C MET A 30 -3.15 1.77 11.91
N ARG A 31 -2.47 2.04 10.81
CA ARG A 31 -2.57 3.32 10.11
C ARG A 31 -3.32 3.11 8.80
N PRO A 32 -4.39 3.89 8.51
CA PRO A 32 -5.10 3.75 7.26
C PRO A 32 -4.18 4.09 6.08
N VAL A 33 -4.35 3.33 4.99
CA VAL A 33 -3.59 3.47 3.74
C VAL A 33 -4.53 3.82 2.60
N CYS A 34 -5.28 2.84 2.08
CA CYS A 34 -6.16 3.00 0.92
C CYS A 34 -7.28 1.96 0.96
N GLN A 35 -8.48 2.30 0.48
CA GLN A 35 -9.62 1.37 0.28
C GLN A 35 -9.92 0.47 1.51
N GLY A 36 -9.86 1.02 2.72
CA GLY A 36 -10.12 0.25 3.95
C GLY A 36 -8.97 -0.67 4.39
N LEU A 37 -7.81 -0.58 3.73
CA LEU A 37 -6.56 -1.23 4.13
C LEU A 37 -5.77 -0.37 5.11
N TYR A 38 -5.07 -1.06 6.01
CA TYR A 38 -4.28 -0.50 7.09
C TYR A 38 -2.89 -1.12 7.09
N ASP A 39 -1.90 -0.28 7.35
CA ASP A 39 -0.55 -0.69 7.66
C ASP A 39 -0.41 -0.93 9.15
N MET A 40 0.18 -2.07 9.51
CA MET A 40 0.61 -2.31 10.88
C MET A 40 1.98 -1.68 11.09
N VAL A 41 2.06 -0.69 11.98
CA VAL A 41 3.33 -0.02 12.34
C VAL A 41 3.77 -0.42 13.74
N VAL A 42 4.94 -1.03 13.81
CA VAL A 42 5.67 -1.35 15.03
C VAL A 42 6.33 -0.06 15.53
N VAL A 43 5.84 0.52 16.62
CA VAL A 43 6.41 1.75 17.19
C VAL A 43 7.43 1.43 18.29
N ARG A 44 8.52 2.20 18.35
CA ARG A 44 9.56 2.06 19.36
C ARG A 44 9.10 2.57 20.72
N ARG A 45 9.51 1.88 21.80
CA ARG A 45 9.21 2.30 23.18
C ARG A 45 10.49 2.56 23.97
N LYS A 46 10.47 3.59 24.81
CA LYS A 46 11.56 3.85 25.76
C LYS A 46 11.83 2.68 26.72
N ASN A 47 10.82 1.86 27.06
CA ASN A 47 10.90 0.79 28.06
C ASN A 47 10.61 -0.63 27.53
N GLY A 48 10.53 -0.83 26.20
CA GLY A 48 10.09 -2.10 25.57
C GLY A 48 11.05 -2.69 24.53
N ASP A 49 12.18 -2.03 24.27
CA ASP A 49 13.14 -2.39 23.22
C ASP A 49 13.79 -3.77 23.42
N ALA A 50 13.78 -4.29 24.65
CA ALA A 50 14.37 -5.59 24.97
C ALA A 50 13.73 -6.75 24.19
N LEU A 51 12.43 -6.66 23.86
CA LEU A 51 11.64 -7.72 23.23
C LEU A 51 11.69 -7.70 21.70
N ARG A 52 12.25 -6.65 21.07
CA ARG A 52 12.21 -6.48 19.61
C ARG A 52 13.61 -6.29 19.03
N ASN A 53 14.12 -7.35 18.40
CA ASN A 53 15.47 -7.40 17.82
C ASN A 53 15.75 -6.27 16.82
N ILE A 54 14.70 -5.75 16.18
CA ILE A 54 14.86 -4.69 15.19
C ILE A 54 15.37 -3.36 15.77
N PHE A 55 14.90 -2.92 16.94
CA PHE A 55 15.37 -1.65 17.51
C PHE A 55 16.77 -1.79 18.13
N LYS A 56 17.21 -3.03 18.39
CA LYS A 56 18.61 -3.33 18.73
C LYS A 56 19.50 -3.24 17.49
N ALA A 57 19.06 -3.80 16.35
CA ALA A 57 19.80 -3.73 15.09
C ALA A 57 19.81 -2.31 14.49
N TYR A 58 18.74 -1.54 14.70
CA TYR A 58 18.59 -0.17 14.21
C TYR A 58 18.24 0.79 15.37
N PRO A 59 19.24 1.22 16.16
CA PRO A 59 19.04 2.03 17.37
C PRO A 59 18.53 3.45 17.13
N ASN A 60 18.40 3.89 15.88
CA ASN A 60 17.84 5.21 15.52
C ASN A 60 16.43 5.10 14.94
N LEU A 61 15.93 3.88 14.70
CA LEU A 61 14.61 3.68 14.12
C LEU A 61 13.53 3.96 15.16
N LEU A 62 12.59 4.85 14.86
CA LEU A 62 11.47 5.20 15.76
C LEU A 62 10.23 4.32 15.54
N GLY A 63 10.15 3.66 14.39
CA GLY A 63 9.14 2.67 14.10
C GLY A 63 9.39 1.97 12.76
N ARG A 64 8.77 0.81 12.57
CA ARG A 64 8.83 0.04 11.33
C ARG A 64 7.44 -0.38 10.89
N ARG A 65 7.17 -0.24 9.60
CA ARG A 65 5.98 -0.82 8.96
C ARG A 65 6.16 -2.31 8.72
N VAL A 66 5.15 -3.09 9.05
CA VAL A 66 5.03 -4.49 8.62
C VAL A 66 4.54 -4.45 7.16
N GLN A 67 5.27 -5.09 6.25
CA GLN A 67 5.04 -4.99 4.80
C GLN A 67 3.81 -5.77 4.29
N ASN A 68 2.82 -6.02 5.14
CA ASN A 68 1.57 -6.68 4.76
C ASN A 68 0.40 -5.74 5.08
N PRO A 69 -0.57 -5.59 4.16
CA PRO A 69 -1.80 -4.84 4.41
C PRO A 69 -2.75 -5.63 5.31
N PHE A 70 -3.56 -4.91 6.08
CA PHE A 70 -4.59 -5.48 6.94
C PHE A 70 -5.93 -4.80 6.67
N SER A 71 -7.04 -5.54 6.77
CA SER A 71 -8.37 -4.93 6.82
C SER A 71 -8.98 -5.12 8.20
N LYS A 72 -9.71 -4.11 8.67
CA LYS A 72 -10.45 -4.19 9.94
C LYS A 72 -11.65 -5.12 9.79
N GLU A 73 -11.94 -5.94 10.81
CA GLU A 73 -13.22 -6.63 10.88
C GLU A 73 -14.34 -5.60 11.19
N PRO A 74 -15.49 -5.62 10.47
CA PRO A 74 -16.50 -4.58 10.60
C PRO A 74 -17.13 -4.39 11.98
N ASN A 75 -17.15 -5.43 12.83
CA ASN A 75 -17.86 -5.47 14.11
C ASN A 75 -16.94 -5.54 15.34
N LYS A 76 -15.62 -5.64 15.16
CA LYS A 76 -14.63 -5.85 16.22
C LYS A 76 -13.45 -4.89 16.03
N ASP A 77 -13.23 -4.03 17.02
CA ASP A 77 -12.26 -2.93 16.92
C ASP A 77 -10.79 -3.38 16.89
N ASP A 78 -10.48 -4.55 17.44
CA ASP A 78 -9.11 -5.05 17.62
C ASP A 78 -8.79 -6.31 16.79
N VAL A 79 -9.67 -6.65 15.84
CA VAL A 79 -9.57 -7.86 15.02
C VAL A 79 -9.24 -7.46 13.59
N TRP A 80 -8.10 -7.98 13.10
CA TRP A 80 -7.52 -7.57 11.83
C TRP A 80 -7.27 -8.77 10.95
N LEU A 81 -7.80 -8.75 9.73
CA LEU A 81 -7.49 -9.77 8.74
C LEU A 81 -6.18 -9.39 8.06
N CYS A 82 -5.15 -10.23 8.18
CA CYS A 82 -3.97 -10.10 7.34
C CYS A 82 -4.42 -10.36 5.92
N ARG A 83 -4.38 -9.33 5.08
CA ARG A 83 -4.54 -9.54 3.65
C ARG A 83 -3.22 -10.07 3.15
N GLU A 84 -3.27 -11.16 2.41
CA GLU A 84 -2.11 -11.61 1.65
C GLU A 84 -1.66 -10.46 0.72
N ARG A 85 -0.40 -10.48 0.30
CA ARG A 85 0.21 -9.49 -0.62
C ARG A 85 -0.39 -9.51 -2.04
N THR A 86 -1.64 -9.94 -2.15
CA THR A 86 -2.40 -10.14 -3.38
C THR A 86 -2.97 -8.82 -3.92
N GLU A 87 -3.19 -7.83 -3.04
CA GLU A 87 -3.40 -6.45 -3.47
C GLU A 87 -2.02 -5.80 -3.58
N ASP A 88 -1.61 -5.41 -4.80
CA ASP A 88 -0.28 -4.90 -5.20
C ASP A 88 0.12 -3.57 -4.53
N LEU A 89 -0.04 -3.41 -3.22
CA LEU A 89 0.28 -2.17 -2.52
C LEU A 89 1.78 -1.87 -2.63
N ILE A 90 2.11 -0.75 -3.27
CA ILE A 90 3.48 -0.25 -3.41
C ILE A 90 3.73 0.83 -2.37
N PHE A 91 4.80 0.62 -1.60
CA PHE A 91 5.41 1.64 -0.76
C PHE A 91 6.51 2.33 -1.55
N SER A 92 6.22 3.53 -2.02
CA SER A 92 7.18 4.28 -2.80
C SER A 92 8.32 4.81 -1.94
N SER A 93 9.52 4.85 -2.54
CA SER A 93 10.67 5.61 -2.05
C SER A 93 10.35 7.10 -1.79
N SER A 94 9.38 7.67 -2.52
CA SER A 94 8.87 9.03 -2.29
C SER A 94 8.07 9.20 -0.98
N GLY A 95 7.86 8.12 -0.22
CA GLY A 95 7.06 8.12 1.01
C GLY A 95 5.56 7.97 0.76
N GLU A 96 5.15 7.88 -0.51
CA GLU A 96 3.79 7.67 -0.95
C GLU A 96 3.41 6.18 -0.92
N THR A 97 2.13 5.87 -0.75
CA THR A 97 1.64 4.48 -0.78
C THR A 97 0.43 4.40 -1.70
N TYR A 98 0.42 3.44 -2.62
CA TYR A 98 -0.59 3.35 -3.67
C TYR A 98 -0.85 1.92 -4.14
N LEU A 99 -2.00 1.72 -4.78
CA LEU A 99 -2.41 0.46 -5.42
C LEU A 99 -2.30 0.65 -6.94
N PRO A 100 -1.19 0.21 -7.59
CA PRO A 100 -0.99 0.31 -9.02
C PRO A 100 -2.16 -0.31 -9.76
N LYS A 101 -2.59 -1.52 -9.36
CA LYS A 101 -3.67 -2.22 -10.07
C LYS A 101 -5.00 -1.47 -10.06
N SER A 102 -5.33 -0.81 -8.96
CA SER A 102 -6.53 0.04 -8.89
C SER A 102 -6.39 1.29 -9.76
N MET A 103 -5.21 1.91 -9.77
CA MET A 103 -4.96 3.10 -10.61
C MET A 103 -4.93 2.75 -12.10
N GLU A 104 -4.27 1.65 -12.46
CA GLU A 104 -4.24 1.07 -13.81
C GLU A 104 -5.65 0.76 -14.29
N GLY A 105 -6.47 0.08 -13.48
CA GLY A 105 -7.85 -0.24 -13.84
C GLY A 105 -8.69 1.00 -14.15
N VAL A 106 -8.45 2.13 -13.47
CA VAL A 106 -9.15 3.40 -13.75
C VAL A 106 -8.67 4.03 -15.04
N ILE A 107 -7.38 3.91 -15.35
CA ILE A 107 -6.80 4.37 -16.61
C ILE A 107 -7.33 3.50 -17.77
N GLU A 108 -7.48 2.19 -17.56
CA GLU A 108 -8.04 1.22 -18.52
C GLU A 108 -9.55 1.44 -18.78
N LEU A 109 -10.27 2.21 -17.95
CA LEU A 109 -11.65 2.64 -18.26
C LEU A 109 -11.71 3.67 -19.40
N CYS A 110 -10.57 4.20 -19.84
CA CYS A 110 -10.51 5.15 -20.94
C CYS A 110 -10.70 4.40 -22.26
N PRO A 111 -11.64 4.85 -23.13
CA PRO A 111 -11.94 4.12 -24.37
C PRO A 111 -10.71 3.91 -25.26
N PHE A 112 -9.78 4.85 -25.27
CA PHE A 112 -8.59 4.84 -26.13
C PHE A 112 -7.39 4.10 -25.52
N ILE A 113 -7.51 3.48 -24.34
CA ILE A 113 -6.44 2.72 -23.67
C ILE A 113 -6.87 1.26 -23.53
N ASN A 114 -6.08 0.34 -24.08
CA ASN A 114 -6.30 -1.10 -23.98
C ASN A 114 -5.72 -1.70 -22.68
N ALA A 115 -4.55 -1.20 -22.26
CA ALA A 115 -3.86 -1.68 -21.06
C ALA A 115 -3.02 -0.58 -20.43
N ALA A 116 -2.88 -0.62 -19.10
CA ALA A 116 -2.03 0.30 -18.35
C ALA A 116 -1.12 -0.45 -17.37
N LEU A 117 0.13 0.00 -17.25
CA LEU A 117 1.11 -0.50 -16.29
C LEU A 117 1.83 0.66 -15.62
N ILE A 118 1.69 0.75 -14.30
CA ILE A 118 2.37 1.73 -13.46
C ILE A 118 3.61 1.08 -12.87
N ILE A 119 4.76 1.73 -13.07
CA ILE A 119 6.05 1.26 -12.60
C ILE A 119 6.66 2.32 -11.68
N GLU A 120 7.22 1.89 -10.55
CA GLU A 120 8.05 2.76 -9.73
C GLU A 120 9.48 2.85 -10.29
N ARG A 121 9.99 4.08 -10.39
CA ARG A 121 11.33 4.39 -10.89
C ARG A 121 12.21 5.00 -9.79
N GLY A 122 12.14 4.43 -8.58
CA GLY A 122 12.89 4.92 -7.41
C GLY A 122 12.71 6.43 -7.20
N GLU A 123 13.81 7.15 -7.01
CA GLU A 123 13.81 8.61 -6.81
C GLU A 123 13.27 9.41 -8.01
N ALA A 124 13.22 8.80 -9.21
CA ALA A 124 12.68 9.47 -10.40
C ALA A 124 11.13 9.46 -10.44
N GLY A 125 10.46 8.91 -9.42
CA GLY A 125 9.01 8.91 -9.29
C GLY A 125 8.36 7.69 -9.93
N LYS A 126 7.21 7.89 -10.60
CA LYS A 126 6.42 6.82 -11.24
C LYS A 126 6.41 7.01 -12.75
N ALA A 127 6.37 5.92 -13.48
CA ALA A 127 6.14 5.90 -14.92
C ALA A 127 4.85 5.13 -15.22
N LEU A 128 4.15 5.56 -16.27
CA LEU A 128 3.00 4.86 -16.83
C LEU A 128 3.37 4.39 -18.23
N LEU A 129 3.21 3.10 -18.48
CA LEU A 129 3.17 2.51 -19.82
C LEU A 129 1.71 2.24 -20.16
N ALA A 130 1.21 2.85 -21.23
CA ALA A 130 -0.16 2.65 -21.70
C ALA A 130 -0.13 2.14 -23.15
N GLU A 131 -0.93 1.12 -23.42
CA GLU A 131 -1.21 0.64 -24.77
C GLU A 131 -2.46 1.34 -25.29
N SER A 132 -2.37 2.03 -26.42
CA SER A 132 -3.53 2.66 -27.04
C SER A 132 -4.31 1.66 -27.92
N GLU A 133 -5.64 1.83 -27.99
CA GLU A 133 -6.50 0.98 -28.83
C GLU A 133 -6.15 1.14 -30.31
N GLU A 134 -5.88 2.37 -30.75
CA GLU A 134 -5.45 2.69 -32.12
C GLU A 134 -4.02 3.23 -32.12
N ALA A 135 -3.24 2.86 -33.13
CA ALA A 135 -1.92 3.41 -33.34
C ALA A 135 -2.02 4.84 -33.87
N ALA A 136 -1.39 5.79 -33.17
CA ALA A 136 -1.29 7.16 -33.65
C ALA A 136 -0.47 7.21 -34.95
N THR A 137 -1.07 7.76 -36.01
CA THR A 137 -0.45 7.84 -37.34
C THR A 137 0.26 9.17 -37.59
N CYS A 138 -0.04 10.21 -36.80
CA CYS A 138 0.63 11.50 -36.84
C CYS A 138 0.91 12.06 -35.43
N GLU A 139 1.70 13.14 -35.37
CA GLU A 139 2.14 13.72 -34.09
C GLU A 139 0.99 14.41 -33.35
N GLU A 140 0.04 15.01 -34.07
CA GLU A 140 -1.16 15.61 -33.46
C GLU A 140 -2.02 14.56 -32.75
N GLN A 141 -2.15 13.36 -33.33
CA GLN A 141 -2.87 12.25 -32.71
C GLN A 141 -2.16 11.75 -31.45
N LYS A 142 -0.82 11.65 -31.48
CA LYS A 142 -0.04 11.30 -30.28
C LYS A 142 -0.24 12.31 -29.16
N GLN A 143 -0.13 13.60 -29.48
CA GLN A 143 -0.27 14.65 -28.47
C GLN A 143 -1.67 14.64 -27.85
N LYS A 144 -2.72 14.46 -28.68
CA LYS A 144 -4.09 14.33 -28.18
C LYS A 144 -4.27 13.13 -27.25
N LEU A 145 -3.73 11.96 -27.62
CA LEU A 145 -3.76 10.77 -26.77
C LEU A 145 -3.04 10.99 -25.44
N LEU A 146 -1.89 11.67 -25.45
CA LEU A 146 -1.17 12.02 -24.22
C LEU A 146 -1.99 12.95 -23.32
N ASP A 147 -2.58 14.00 -23.90
CA ASP A 147 -3.39 14.97 -23.15
C ASP A 147 -4.64 14.33 -22.54
N ASP A 148 -5.34 13.49 -23.31
CA ASP A 148 -6.54 12.79 -22.86
C ASP A 148 -6.19 11.73 -21.79
N SER A 149 -5.10 10.97 -21.97
CA SER A 149 -4.61 10.01 -20.98
C SER A 149 -4.18 10.70 -19.68
N TRP A 150 -3.58 11.89 -19.77
CA TRP A 150 -3.13 12.64 -18.60
C TRP A 150 -4.29 13.06 -17.69
N ARG A 151 -5.44 13.44 -18.26
CA ARG A 151 -6.65 13.75 -17.47
C ARG A 151 -7.12 12.55 -16.66
N SER A 152 -7.08 11.36 -17.25
CA SER A 152 -7.46 10.13 -16.56
C SER A 152 -6.50 9.78 -15.44
N VAL A 153 -5.19 9.93 -15.68
CA VAL A 153 -4.17 9.79 -14.62
C VAL A 153 -4.43 10.76 -13.48
N GLN A 154 -4.82 12.00 -13.74
CA GLN A 154 -5.14 12.96 -12.68
C GLN A 154 -6.33 12.51 -11.81
N SER A 155 -7.34 11.88 -12.41
CA SER A 155 -8.51 11.37 -11.69
C SER A 155 -8.17 10.23 -10.71
N THR A 156 -7.13 9.44 -11.00
CA THR A 156 -6.69 8.34 -10.13
C THR A 156 -6.20 8.80 -8.75
N LYS A 157 -5.74 10.06 -8.63
CA LYS A 157 -5.23 10.61 -7.36
C LYS A 157 -6.29 10.65 -6.26
N GLU A 158 -7.56 10.70 -6.63
CA GLU A 158 -8.69 10.74 -5.68
C GLU A 158 -9.01 9.35 -5.10
N ILE A 159 -8.64 8.28 -5.81
CA ILE A 159 -8.99 6.89 -5.49
C ILE A 159 -8.04 6.30 -4.44
N CYS A 160 -6.79 6.77 -4.43
CA CYS A 160 -5.81 6.40 -3.44
C CYS A 160 -5.20 7.67 -2.84
N PRO A 161 -5.67 8.13 -1.66
CA PRO A 161 -5.10 9.30 -1.01
C PRO A 161 -3.65 9.00 -0.65
N VAL A 162 -2.77 9.59 -1.43
CA VAL A 162 -1.32 9.53 -1.24
C VAL A 162 -0.98 10.15 0.11
N ARG A 163 -0.63 9.32 1.08
CA ARG A 163 -0.15 9.80 2.37
C ARG A 163 1.35 9.96 2.32
N GLN A 164 1.84 11.19 2.52
CA GLN A 164 3.27 11.42 2.73
C GLN A 164 3.68 10.82 4.08
N GLY A 165 4.70 9.96 4.07
CA GLY A 165 5.30 9.44 5.30
C GLY A 165 5.98 10.55 6.10
N THR A 166 5.47 10.82 7.31
CA THR A 166 6.23 11.44 8.40
C THR A 166 7.16 10.43 9.04
#